data_AF-A0A1H2TC06-F1
#
_entry.id   AF-A0A1H2TC06-F1
#
_cell.length_a   1.000
_cell.length_b   1.000
_cell.length_c   1.000
_cell.angle_alpha   90.00
_cell.angle_beta   90.00
_cell.angle_gamma   90.00
#
_symmetry.space_group_name_H-M   'P 1'
#
loop_
_entity.id
_entity.type
_entity.pdbx_description
1 polymer ?
#
loop_
_entity_poly.entity_id
_entity_poly.type
_entity_poly.pdbx_seq_one_letter_code
_entity_poly.pdbx_strand_id
1 'polypeptide(L)'
;MLERVQRGLAEAGDVTVDGVRAEIAKAIEVEYALEEMTREEADLLGAYLTRDLGHLLHFIDETGEGLEEWLQLDISLMEHQLANMLFSIADKTRLDTLELNQKLANEDVSHYISGEVATAGMFKCLNCGHMTCLTATSHIAPCEACNSHYFERVTSRWPKEA
;
A
#
# COMPACT_ATOMS: atom_id res chain seq x y z
N MET A 1 20.85 -1.03 10.04
CA MET A 1 21.82 -1.06 8.93
C MET A 1 21.38 -0.35 7.65
N LEU A 2 20.34 -0.81 6.94
CA LEU A 2 19.98 -0.32 5.58
C LEU A 2 19.64 1.17 5.51
N GLU A 3 18.89 1.70 6.48
CA GLU A 3 18.59 3.14 6.57
C GLU A 3 19.85 4.01 6.74
N ARG A 4 20.92 3.44 7.30
CA ARG A 4 22.21 4.14 7.46
C ARG A 4 22.95 4.20 6.13
N VAL A 5 22.95 3.10 5.37
CA VAL A 5 23.51 3.04 4.01
C VAL A 5 22.77 4.03 3.10
N GLN A 6 21.44 4.03 3.12
CA GLN A 6 20.62 4.93 2.29
C GLN A 6 20.91 6.41 2.58
N ARG A 7 21.03 6.77 3.86
CA ARG A 7 21.36 8.14 4.27
C ARG A 7 22.78 8.54 3.89
N GLY A 8 23.77 7.66 4.08
CA GLY A 8 25.14 7.91 3.66
C GLY A 8 25.26 8.15 2.15
N LEU A 9 24.48 7.40 1.35
CA LEU A 9 24.41 7.60 -0.10
C LEU A 9 23.71 8.89 -0.51
N ALA A 10 22.64 9.29 0.19
CA ALA A 10 21.97 10.56 -0.06
C ALA A 10 22.86 11.77 0.27
N GLU A 11 23.78 11.63 1.24
CA GLU A 11 24.75 12.65 1.63
C GLU A 11 25.95 12.73 0.66
N ALA A 12 26.30 11.63 -0.01
CA ALA A 12 27.49 11.54 -0.87
C ALA A 12 27.35 12.28 -2.21
N GLY A 13 26.14 12.70 -2.61
CA GLY A 13 25.86 13.49 -3.82
C GLY A 13 25.96 12.71 -5.13
N ASP A 14 27.03 11.93 -5.33
CA ASP A 14 27.23 11.01 -6.45
C ASP A 14 27.23 9.55 -5.96
N VAL A 15 26.31 8.74 -6.50
CA VAL A 15 26.23 7.31 -6.19
C VAL A 15 27.20 6.55 -7.08
N THR A 16 28.41 6.34 -6.57
CA THR A 16 29.40 5.47 -7.21
C THR A 16 29.38 4.08 -6.57
N VAL A 17 29.76 3.06 -7.34
CA VAL A 17 29.90 1.68 -6.85
C VAL A 17 30.77 1.59 -5.63
N ASP A 18 31.92 2.25 -5.68
CA ASP A 18 32.89 2.24 -4.60
C ASP A 18 32.35 3.01 -3.39
N GLY A 19 31.54 4.06 -3.60
CA GLY A 19 30.78 4.74 -2.56
C GLY A 19 29.75 3.86 -1.88
N VAL A 20 28.99 3.06 -2.64
CA VAL A 20 28.02 2.10 -2.09
C VAL A 20 28.71 1.01 -1.28
N ARG A 21 29.83 0.45 -1.77
CA ARG A 21 30.62 -0.52 -0.99
C ARG A 21 31.17 0.09 0.30
N ALA A 22 31.66 1.32 0.24
CA ALA A 22 32.19 2.02 1.40
C ALA A 22 31.11 2.28 2.46
N GLU A 23 29.90 2.70 2.07
CA GLU A 23 28.80 2.92 3.00
C GLU A 23 28.23 1.61 3.57
N ILE A 24 28.22 0.51 2.81
CA ILE A 24 27.90 -0.82 3.36
C ILE A 24 28.91 -1.21 4.44
N ALA A 25 30.21 -1.09 4.17
CA ALA A 25 31.26 -1.42 5.13
C ALA A 25 31.17 -0.56 6.41
N LYS A 26 30.93 0.73 6.25
CA LYS A 26 30.72 1.67 7.37
C LYS A 26 29.47 1.33 8.18
N ALA A 27 28.39 0.88 7.53
CA ALA A 27 27.19 0.46 8.22
C ALA A 27 27.44 -0.80 9.07
N ILE A 28 28.20 -1.79 8.56
CA ILE A 28 28.59 -2.99 9.31
C ILE A 28 29.36 -2.63 10.59
N GLU A 29 30.34 -1.73 10.48
CA GLU A 29 31.12 -1.27 11.64
C GLU A 29 30.24 -0.57 12.70
N VAL A 30 29.22 0.16 12.26
CA VAL A 30 28.26 0.80 13.16
C VAL A 30 27.37 -0.23 13.85
N GLU A 31 26.92 -1.28 13.16
CA GLU A 31 26.17 -2.38 13.78
C GLU A 31 27.00 -3.09 14.85
N TYR A 32 28.31 -3.27 14.62
CA TYR A 32 29.22 -3.82 15.63
C TYR A 32 29.38 -2.92 16.85
N ALA A 33 29.40 -1.60 16.66
CA ALA A 33 29.53 -0.65 17.75
C ALA A 33 28.25 -0.52 18.58
N LEU A 34 27.08 -0.75 17.97
CA LEU A 34 25.78 -0.59 18.62
C LEU A 34 25.21 -1.89 19.18
N GLU A 35 25.82 -3.05 18.87
CA GLU A 35 25.31 -4.39 19.22
C GLU A 35 23.84 -4.61 18.79
N GLU A 36 23.37 -3.85 17.79
CA GLU A 36 22.02 -3.96 17.22
C GLU A 36 21.84 -5.28 16.45
N MET A 37 22.94 -5.86 15.95
CA MET A 37 23.01 -7.15 15.28
C MET A 37 24.20 -7.96 15.82
N THR A 38 24.13 -9.29 15.73
CA THR A 38 25.31 -10.12 16.00
C THR A 38 26.36 -9.93 14.89
N ARG A 39 27.64 -10.19 15.22
CA ARG A 39 28.73 -10.03 14.24
C ARG A 39 28.50 -10.88 12.98
N GLU A 40 28.11 -12.13 13.19
CA GLU A 40 27.85 -13.08 12.11
C GLU A 40 26.68 -12.63 11.21
N GLU A 41 25.62 -12.04 11.78
CA GLU A 41 24.47 -11.55 11.02
C GLU A 41 24.83 -10.32 10.18
N ALA A 42 25.58 -9.36 10.74
CA ALA A 42 25.99 -8.16 10.01
C ALA A 42 27.05 -8.46 8.93
N ASP A 43 27.98 -9.38 9.18
CA ASP A 43 28.91 -9.89 8.16
C ASP A 43 28.15 -10.59 7.02
N LEU A 44 27.19 -11.45 7.35
CA LEU A 44 26.39 -12.18 6.36
C LEU A 44 25.57 -11.23 5.48
N LEU A 45 24.92 -10.25 6.11
CA LEU A 45 24.12 -9.25 5.40
C LEU A 45 25.01 -8.38 4.50
N GLY A 46 26.18 -7.96 5.00
CA GLY A 46 27.18 -7.23 4.22
C GLY A 46 27.66 -7.99 2.98
N ALA A 47 27.90 -9.30 3.12
CA ALA A 47 28.31 -10.16 2.01
C ALA A 47 27.22 -10.27 0.94
N TYR A 48 25.95 -10.39 1.34
CA TYR A 48 24.82 -10.44 0.39
C TYR A 48 24.68 -9.13 -0.39
N LEU A 49 24.73 -7.99 0.30
CA LEU A 49 24.64 -6.68 -0.35
C LEU A 49 25.80 -6.45 -1.34
N THR A 50 27.00 -6.88 -0.97
CA THR A 50 28.19 -6.75 -1.83
C THR A 50 28.12 -7.62 -3.08
N ARG A 51 27.59 -8.84 -2.95
CA ARG A 51 27.35 -9.77 -4.07
C ARG A 51 26.29 -9.21 -5.02
N ASP A 52 25.17 -8.76 -4.47
CA ASP A 52 24.04 -8.29 -5.26
C ASP A 52 24.40 -6.99 -6.02
N LEU A 53 25.20 -6.11 -5.41
CA LEU A 53 25.82 -4.98 -6.11
C LEU A 53 26.76 -5.43 -7.23
N GLY A 54 27.52 -6.51 -7.04
CA GLY A 54 28.37 -7.11 -8.07
C GLY A 54 27.57 -7.65 -9.25
N HIS A 55 26.45 -8.32 -9.00
CA HIS A 55 25.55 -8.82 -10.04
C HIS A 55 24.91 -7.68 -10.84
N LEU A 56 24.50 -6.61 -10.15
CA LEU A 56 23.94 -5.42 -10.79
C LEU A 56 24.94 -4.79 -11.77
N LEU A 57 26.21 -4.70 -11.37
CA LEU A 57 27.25 -4.11 -12.22
C LEU A 57 27.58 -4.96 -13.43
N HIS A 58 27.64 -6.28 -13.24
CA HIS A 58 27.86 -7.19 -14.35
C HIS A 58 26.71 -7.11 -15.35
N PHE A 59 25.47 -7.01 -14.86
CA PHE A 59 24.29 -6.85 -15.70
C PHE A 59 24.30 -5.54 -16.50
N ILE A 60 24.70 -4.42 -15.88
CA ILE A 60 24.81 -3.10 -16.55
C ILE A 60 25.91 -3.10 -17.62
N ASP A 61 27.07 -3.70 -17.32
CA ASP A 61 28.19 -3.82 -18.26
C ASP A 61 27.81 -4.66 -19.50
N GLU A 62 26.98 -5.69 -19.31
CA GLU A 62 26.49 -6.55 -20.40
C GLU A 62 25.35 -5.93 -21.24
N THR A 63 24.53 -5.07 -20.64
CA THR A 63 23.32 -4.53 -21.30
C THR A 63 23.51 -3.16 -21.95
N GLY A 64 24.54 -2.39 -21.55
CA GLY A 64 24.93 -1.14 -22.22
C GLY A 64 23.96 0.03 -22.07
N GLU A 65 22.93 -0.10 -21.22
CA GLU A 65 21.99 0.98 -20.86
C GLU A 65 22.47 1.70 -19.59
N GLY A 66 22.38 3.03 -19.57
CA GLY A 66 22.91 3.85 -18.48
C GLY A 66 22.21 3.57 -17.15
N LEU A 67 22.98 3.55 -16.06
CA LEU A 67 22.48 3.33 -14.69
C LEU A 67 21.31 4.26 -14.32
N GLU A 68 21.32 5.50 -14.81
CA GLU A 68 20.27 6.51 -14.59
C GLU A 68 18.96 6.17 -15.31
N GLU A 69 19.03 5.69 -16.55
CA GLU A 69 17.85 5.33 -17.36
C GLU A 69 17.17 4.07 -16.81
N TRP A 70 17.97 3.10 -16.35
CA TRP A 70 17.47 1.92 -15.66
C TRP A 70 16.86 2.25 -14.28
N LEU A 71 17.50 3.10 -13.47
CA LEU A 71 16.98 3.53 -12.17
C LEU A 71 15.65 4.30 -12.31
N GLN A 72 15.49 5.14 -13.34
CA GLN A 72 14.24 5.84 -13.58
C GLN A 72 13.10 4.87 -13.98
N LEU A 73 13.41 3.85 -14.77
CA LEU A 73 12.47 2.79 -15.13
C LEU A 73 12.05 1.98 -13.89
N ASP A 74 13.01 1.53 -13.08
CA ASP A 74 12.72 0.67 -11.93
C ASP A 74 12.05 1.42 -10.77
N ILE A 75 12.35 2.70 -10.52
CA ILE A 75 11.68 3.45 -9.44
C ILE A 75 10.17 3.56 -9.69
N SER A 76 9.75 3.82 -10.93
CA SER A 76 8.32 3.92 -11.26
C SER A 76 7.58 2.57 -11.14
N LEU A 77 8.27 1.47 -11.44
CA LEU A 77 7.73 0.11 -11.38
C LEU A 77 7.71 -0.41 -9.92
N MET A 78 8.77 -0.12 -9.17
CA MET A 78 8.89 -0.40 -7.75
C MET A 78 7.94 0.46 -6.93
N GLU A 79 7.67 1.72 -7.24
CA GLU A 79 6.70 2.55 -6.49
C GLU A 79 5.31 1.92 -6.51
N HIS A 80 4.84 1.43 -7.66
CA HIS A 80 3.54 0.75 -7.74
C HIS A 80 3.54 -0.59 -7.01
N GLN A 81 4.61 -1.38 -7.13
CA GLN A 81 4.68 -2.69 -6.50
C GLN A 81 4.92 -2.59 -4.99
N LEU A 82 5.69 -1.62 -4.54
CA LEU A 82 5.96 -1.24 -3.16
C LEU A 82 4.72 -0.61 -2.53
N ALA A 83 3.99 0.27 -3.22
CA ALA A 83 2.70 0.78 -2.74
C ALA A 83 1.69 -0.37 -2.59
N ASN A 84 1.60 -1.28 -3.56
CA ASN A 84 0.73 -2.46 -3.46
C ASN A 84 1.18 -3.41 -2.35
N MET A 85 2.49 -3.59 -2.14
CA MET A 85 3.02 -4.36 -1.01
C MET A 85 2.75 -3.65 0.31
N LEU A 86 2.96 -2.34 0.42
CA LEU A 86 2.63 -1.56 1.60
C LEU A 86 1.13 -1.53 1.86
N PHE A 87 0.25 -1.56 0.85
CA PHE A 87 -1.19 -1.73 1.05
C PHE A 87 -1.56 -3.19 1.41
N SER A 88 -0.72 -4.16 1.04
CA SER A 88 -0.88 -5.55 1.44
C SER A 88 -0.37 -5.84 2.87
N ILE A 89 0.65 -5.08 3.31
CA ILE A 89 1.32 -5.15 4.62
C ILE A 89 0.68 -4.15 5.60
N ALA A 90 0.14 -3.02 5.10
CA ALA A 90 -0.74 -2.14 5.86
C ALA A 90 -1.81 -3.04 6.42
N ASP A 91 -1.85 -3.07 7.74
CA ASP A 91 -2.63 -3.94 8.58
C ASP A 91 -4.10 -3.85 8.11
N LYS A 92 -4.48 -4.68 7.14
CA LYS A 92 -5.85 -4.69 6.58
C LYS A 92 -6.84 -4.87 7.71
N THR A 93 -6.44 -5.62 8.74
CA THR A 93 -7.17 -5.75 9.99
C THR A 93 -7.48 -4.41 10.64
N ARG A 94 -6.57 -3.42 10.66
CA ARG A 94 -6.89 -2.06 11.15
C ARG A 94 -7.91 -1.32 10.29
N LEU A 95 -7.77 -1.37 8.96
CA LEU A 95 -8.72 -0.73 8.06
C LEU A 95 -10.09 -1.41 8.12
N ASP A 96 -10.13 -2.73 8.08
CA ASP A 96 -11.33 -3.56 8.24
C ASP A 96 -11.96 -3.36 9.62
N THR A 97 -11.15 -3.21 10.68
CA THR A 97 -11.64 -2.90 12.04
C THR A 97 -12.19 -1.48 12.12
N LEU A 98 -11.57 -0.50 11.45
CA LEU A 98 -12.10 0.87 11.36
C LEU A 98 -13.41 0.91 10.57
N GLU A 99 -13.50 0.20 9.44
CA GLU A 99 -14.72 0.06 8.65
C GLU A 99 -15.81 -0.66 9.46
N LEU A 100 -15.46 -1.73 10.19
CA LEU A 100 -16.37 -2.43 11.09
C LEU A 100 -16.85 -1.53 12.23
N ASN A 101 -15.96 -0.76 12.85
CA ASN A 101 -16.33 0.19 13.90
C ASN A 101 -17.22 1.30 13.36
N GLN A 102 -17.00 1.78 12.14
CA GLN A 102 -17.89 2.74 11.48
C GLN A 102 -19.27 2.13 11.19
N LYS A 103 -19.33 0.86 10.74
CA LYS A 103 -20.57 0.10 10.57
C LYS A 103 -21.33 -0.05 11.89
N LEU A 104 -20.63 -0.39 12.97
CA LEU A 104 -21.21 -0.58 14.30
C LEU A 104 -21.63 0.74 14.97
N ALA A 105 -20.90 1.83 14.73
CA ALA A 105 -21.21 3.16 15.27
C ALA A 105 -22.34 3.87 14.52
N ASN A 106 -22.75 3.36 13.35
CA ASN A 106 -23.88 3.88 12.61
C ASN A 106 -25.18 3.40 13.28
N GLU A 107 -25.71 4.19 14.21
CA GLU A 107 -26.94 3.91 14.95
C GLU A 107 -28.21 4.13 14.11
N ASP A 108 -28.08 4.75 12.93
CA ASP A 108 -29.21 5.02 12.03
C ASP A 108 -29.63 3.76 11.25
N VAL A 109 -30.76 3.18 11.67
CA VAL A 109 -31.38 1.98 11.07
C VAL A 109 -31.67 2.14 9.56
N SER A 110 -31.70 3.36 9.04
CA SER A 110 -31.93 3.64 7.62
C SER A 110 -30.66 3.62 6.76
N HIS A 111 -29.46 3.64 7.36
CA HIS A 111 -28.21 3.63 6.62
C HIS A 111 -27.68 2.21 6.40
N TYR A 112 -27.16 1.98 5.21
CA TYR A 112 -26.65 0.69 4.76
C TYR A 112 -25.32 0.86 4.05
N ILE A 113 -24.45 -0.14 4.17
CA ILE A 113 -23.16 -0.19 3.49
C ILE A 113 -23.12 -1.38 2.53
N SER A 114 -22.44 -1.23 1.39
CA SER A 114 -22.29 -2.31 0.41
C SER A 114 -21.73 -3.58 1.06
N GLY A 115 -22.26 -4.73 0.67
CA GLY A 115 -21.95 -6.02 1.26
C GLY A 115 -22.88 -6.42 2.41
N GLU A 116 -23.62 -5.48 3.01
CA GLU A 116 -24.66 -5.80 3.98
C GLU A 116 -25.86 -6.49 3.32
N VAL A 117 -26.51 -7.38 4.07
CA VAL A 117 -27.73 -8.07 3.62
C VAL A 117 -28.92 -7.17 3.94
N ALA A 118 -29.63 -6.75 2.90
CA ALA A 118 -30.82 -5.91 3.04
C ALA A 118 -32.04 -6.58 2.41
N THR A 119 -33.21 -6.35 3.01
CA THR A 119 -34.50 -6.82 2.47
C THR A 119 -34.89 -5.99 1.24
N ALA A 120 -35.76 -6.56 0.39
CA ALA A 120 -36.32 -5.87 -0.77
C ALA A 120 -36.79 -4.43 -0.44
N GLY A 121 -36.52 -3.51 -1.36
CA GLY A 121 -36.81 -2.09 -1.19
C GLY A 121 -35.95 -1.17 -2.06
N MET A 122 -36.19 0.13 -1.92
CA MET A 122 -35.46 1.18 -2.62
C MET A 122 -34.37 1.78 -1.72
N PHE A 123 -33.18 1.91 -2.28
CA PHE A 123 -31.99 2.47 -1.64
C PHE A 123 -31.49 3.65 -2.47
N LYS A 124 -31.05 4.70 -1.80
CA LYS A 124 -30.47 5.89 -2.41
C LYS A 124 -29.00 5.95 -2.05
N CYS A 125 -28.13 6.07 -3.04
CA CYS A 125 -26.70 6.30 -2.78
C CYS A 125 -26.51 7.68 -2.14
N LEU A 126 -25.78 7.74 -1.02
CA LEU A 126 -25.51 9.00 -0.33
C LEU A 126 -24.55 9.92 -1.09
N ASN A 127 -23.73 9.37 -2.00
CA ASN A 127 -22.74 10.13 -2.76
C ASN A 127 -23.35 10.81 -4.00
N CYS A 128 -24.01 10.03 -4.87
CA CYS A 128 -24.53 10.54 -6.14
C CYS A 128 -26.06 10.61 -6.22
N GLY A 129 -26.78 10.13 -5.19
CA GLY A 129 -28.23 10.11 -5.18
C GLY A 129 -28.88 9.05 -6.08
N HIS A 130 -28.09 8.18 -6.71
CA HIS A 130 -28.61 7.12 -7.58
C HIS A 130 -29.50 6.14 -6.78
N MET A 131 -30.63 5.75 -7.38
CA MET A 131 -31.62 4.88 -6.76
C MET A 131 -31.41 3.43 -7.19
N THR A 132 -31.17 2.54 -6.23
CA THR A 132 -30.98 1.11 -6.43
C THR A 132 -32.18 0.35 -5.83
N CYS A 133 -32.78 -0.55 -6.62
CA CYS A 133 -33.90 -1.37 -6.18
C CYS A 133 -33.44 -2.81 -5.93
N LEU A 134 -33.67 -3.32 -4.72
CA LEU A 134 -33.53 -4.74 -4.42
C LEU A 134 -34.90 -5.41 -4.50
N THR A 135 -35.02 -6.41 -5.38
CA THR A 135 -36.27 -7.17 -5.61
C THR A 135 -36.45 -8.33 -4.64
N ALA A 136 -35.36 -8.80 -4.04
CA ALA A 136 -35.32 -9.86 -3.03
C ALA A 136 -34.31 -9.49 -1.94
N THR A 137 -34.33 -10.23 -0.83
CA THR A 137 -33.29 -10.09 0.20
C THR A 137 -31.95 -10.53 -0.37
N SER A 138 -31.02 -9.61 -0.51
CA SER A 138 -29.69 -9.86 -1.07
C SER A 138 -28.66 -8.89 -0.49
N HIS A 139 -27.40 -9.10 -0.86
CA HIS A 139 -26.34 -8.14 -0.56
C HIS A 139 -26.52 -6.86 -1.38
N ILE A 140 -26.25 -5.71 -0.78
CA ILE A 140 -26.19 -4.43 -1.49
C ILE A 140 -24.87 -4.36 -2.28
N ALA A 141 -24.97 -4.25 -3.60
CA ALA A 141 -23.80 -4.02 -4.45
C ALA A 141 -23.32 -2.56 -4.37
N PRO A 142 -22.03 -2.28 -4.67
CA PRO A 142 -21.56 -0.92 -4.86
C PRO A 142 -22.39 -0.16 -5.91
N CYS A 143 -22.47 1.16 -5.76
CA CYS A 143 -23.30 1.98 -6.63
C CYS A 143 -22.85 1.90 -8.10
N GLU A 144 -23.75 1.52 -9.01
CA GLU A 144 -23.45 1.40 -10.45
C GLU A 144 -22.98 2.72 -11.10
N ALA A 145 -23.39 3.86 -10.55
CA ALA A 145 -23.08 5.18 -11.11
C ALA A 145 -21.76 5.79 -10.61
N CYS A 146 -21.35 5.52 -9.37
CA CYS A 146 -20.19 6.19 -8.76
C CYS A 146 -19.28 5.27 -7.93
N ASN A 147 -19.60 3.98 -7.87
CA ASN A 147 -18.90 2.97 -7.08
C ASN A 147 -18.80 3.28 -5.57
N SER A 148 -19.71 4.12 -5.04
CA SER A 148 -19.83 4.38 -3.60
C SER A 148 -20.44 3.20 -2.86
N HIS A 149 -20.05 3.08 -1.59
CA HIS A 149 -20.45 2.00 -0.68
C HIS A 149 -21.58 2.40 0.28
N TYR A 150 -22.01 3.67 0.31
CA TYR A 150 -22.96 4.17 1.31
C TYR A 150 -24.35 4.44 0.74
N PHE A 151 -25.36 3.89 1.39
CA PHE A 151 -26.76 3.94 0.97
C PHE A 151 -27.70 4.30 2.11
N GLU A 152 -28.81 4.95 1.77
CA GLU A 152 -29.93 5.20 2.66
C GLU A 152 -31.17 4.48 2.13
N ARG A 153 -31.84 3.69 2.97
CA ARG A 153 -33.10 3.07 2.59
C ARG A 153 -34.20 4.11 2.61
N VAL A 154 -34.73 4.39 1.42
CA VAL A 154 -35.87 5.27 1.26
C VAL A 154 -37.10 4.46 1.64
N THR A 155 -37.47 4.49 2.91
CA THR A 155 -38.72 3.89 3.36
C THR A 155 -39.86 4.53 2.59
N SER A 156 -40.73 3.70 2.01
CA SER A 156 -41.84 4.11 1.17
C SER A 156 -42.88 4.90 1.96
N ARG A 157 -42.65 6.19 2.19
CA ARG A 157 -43.74 7.16 2.09
C ARG A 157 -43.75 7.60 0.63
N TRP A 158 -44.50 6.86 -0.18
CA TRP A 158 -44.97 7.39 -1.47
C TRP A 158 -45.59 8.77 -1.19
N PRO A 159 -45.12 9.87 -1.81
CA PRO A 159 -45.75 11.16 -1.60
C PRO A 159 -47.20 11.01 -2.05
N LYS A 160 -48.16 11.22 -1.13
CA LYS A 160 -49.54 11.41 -1.57
C LYS A 160 -49.53 12.69 -2.39
N GLU A 161 -49.89 12.56 -3.67
CA GLU A 161 -50.11 13.68 -4.56
C GLU A 161 -50.95 14.74 -3.82
N ALA A 162 -50.45 15.97 -3.79
CA ALA A 162 -51.14 17.14 -3.27
C ALA A 162 -51.74 17.92 -4.46
#